data_AF-K1MRB4-F1
#
_entry.id   AF-K1MRB4-F1
#
_cell.length_a   1.000
_cell.length_b   1.000
_cell.length_c   1.000
_cell.angle_alpha   90.00
_cell.angle_beta   90.00
_cell.angle_gamma   90.00
#
_symmetry.space_group_name_H-M   'P 1'
#
loop_
_entity.id
_entity.type
_entity.pdbx_description
1 polymer ?
#
loop_
_entity_poly.entity_id
_entity_poly.type
_entity_poly.pdbx_seq_one_letter_code
_entity_poly.pdbx_strand_id
1 'polypeptide(L)'
;MDELTKNEELGDLYAYYGSLLTQGQQSYFEDYYYNDLSLGEIAANHQVSRQAVYDNLKRSSKILQNYEEKLHMKRDNNQVEDVLADTLLSLDNGDSEAAKKEITNLLNQLRGE
;
A
#
# COMPACT_ATOMS: atom_id res chain seq x y z
N MET A 1 -10.92 -12.21 -7.09
CA MET A 1 -10.84 -10.87 -6.47
C MET A 1 -11.64 -9.94 -7.36
N ASP A 2 -12.56 -9.18 -6.79
CA ASP A 2 -13.31 -8.17 -7.55
C ASP A 2 -12.39 -7.01 -7.95
N GLU A 3 -12.75 -6.26 -9.00
CA GLU A 3 -11.99 -5.10 -9.48
C GLU A 3 -11.84 -4.04 -8.38
N LEU A 4 -12.86 -3.89 -7.53
CA LEU A 4 -12.84 -2.97 -6.39
C LEU A 4 -11.71 -3.29 -5.40
N THR A 5 -11.62 -4.56 -4.96
CA THR A 5 -10.58 -5.00 -4.03
C THR A 5 -9.18 -4.81 -4.60
N LYS A 6 -9.01 -5.02 -5.90
CA LYS A 6 -7.73 -4.82 -6.58
C LYS A 6 -7.32 -3.34 -6.63
N ASN A 7 -8.30 -2.44 -6.76
CA ASN A 7 -8.06 -1.00 -6.75
C ASN A 7 -7.68 -0.52 -5.34
N GLU A 8 -8.35 -1.04 -4.30
CA GLU A 8 -8.01 -0.76 -2.90
C GLU A 8 -6.57 -1.22 -2.58
N GLU A 9 -6.20 -2.45 -2.96
CA GLU A 9 -4.84 -2.95 -2.77
C GLU A 9 -3.77 -2.07 -3.44
N LEU A 10 -4.04 -1.60 -4.67
CA LEU A 10 -3.11 -0.72 -5.37
C LEU A 10 -3.04 0.67 -4.75
N GLY A 11 -4.15 1.19 -4.22
CA GLY A 11 -4.18 2.43 -3.45
C GLY A 11 -3.31 2.36 -2.20
N ASP A 12 -3.37 1.25 -1.46
CA ASP A 12 -2.50 1.02 -0.30
C ASP A 12 -1.03 1.01 -0.72
N LEU A 13 -0.69 0.25 -1.76
CA LEU A 13 0.70 0.19 -2.26
C LEU A 13 1.19 1.55 -2.75
N TYR A 14 0.31 2.37 -3.32
CA TYR A 14 0.64 3.74 -3.72
C TYR A 14 0.92 4.62 -2.50
N ALA A 15 0.20 4.47 -1.39
CA ALA A 15 0.48 5.21 -0.16
C ALA A 15 1.90 4.94 0.38
N TYR A 16 2.39 3.69 0.25
CA TYR A 16 3.75 3.32 0.66
C TYR A 16 4.84 3.70 -0.36
N TYR A 17 4.56 3.53 -1.66
CA TYR A 17 5.61 3.54 -2.68
C TYR A 17 5.39 4.55 -3.82
N GLY A 18 4.28 5.30 -3.81
CA GLY A 18 3.91 6.23 -4.88
C GLY A 18 4.98 7.29 -5.13
N SER A 19 5.65 7.77 -4.07
CA SER A 19 6.74 8.74 -4.19
C SER A 19 7.98 8.22 -4.93
N LEU A 20 8.12 6.91 -5.11
CA LEU A 20 9.20 6.28 -5.87
C LEU A 20 8.89 6.17 -7.37
N LEU A 21 7.63 6.35 -7.76
CA LEU A 21 7.23 6.42 -9.16
C LEU A 21 7.69 7.74 -9.79
N THR A 22 7.81 7.78 -11.11
CA THR A 22 8.05 9.04 -11.82
C THR A 22 6.82 9.95 -11.76
N GLN A 23 6.99 11.27 -11.92
CA GLN A 23 5.87 12.22 -11.89
C GLN A 23 4.75 11.87 -12.88
N GLY A 24 5.09 11.41 -14.09
CA GLY A 24 4.10 10.99 -15.08
C GLY A 24 3.35 9.71 -14.69
N GLN A 25 3.97 8.82 -13.94
CA GLN A 25 3.31 7.63 -13.40
C GLN A 25 2.39 7.98 -12.24
N GLN A 26 2.84 8.86 -11.33
CA GLN A 26 2.03 9.39 -10.23
C GLN A 26 0.80 10.09 -10.76
N SER A 27 0.97 11.06 -11.68
CA SER A 27 -0.15 11.82 -12.23
C SER A 27 -1.21 10.94 -12.87
N TYR A 28 -0.83 9.94 -13.67
CA TYR A 28 -1.82 9.06 -14.32
C TYR A 28 -2.52 8.17 -13.28
N PHE A 29 -1.76 7.69 -12.29
CA PHE A 29 -2.31 6.87 -11.21
C PHE A 29 -3.32 7.67 -10.38
N GLU A 30 -2.97 8.89 -9.97
CA GLU A 30 -3.85 9.74 -9.17
C GLU A 30 -5.10 10.16 -9.93
N ASP A 31 -4.94 10.52 -11.20
CA ASP A 31 -6.06 10.83 -12.08
C ASP A 31 -7.05 9.67 -12.18
N TYR A 32 -6.55 8.43 -12.27
CA TYR A 32 -7.40 7.25 -12.41
C TYR A 32 -8.00 6.76 -11.08
N TYR A 33 -7.19 6.63 -10.03
CA TYR A 33 -7.59 5.98 -8.77
C TYR A 33 -8.12 6.95 -7.70
N TYR A 34 -7.80 8.25 -7.77
CA TYR A 34 -8.26 9.24 -6.78
C TYR A 34 -9.19 10.29 -7.35
N ASN A 35 -9.03 10.65 -8.63
CA ASN A 35 -9.89 11.64 -9.29
C ASN A 35 -11.01 11.02 -10.14
N ASP A 36 -11.13 9.68 -10.16
CA ASP A 36 -12.12 8.91 -10.92
C ASP A 36 -12.17 9.26 -12.43
N LEU A 37 -11.05 9.71 -13.01
CA LEU A 37 -10.99 10.01 -14.44
C LEU A 37 -10.90 8.72 -15.25
N SER A 38 -11.70 8.65 -16.31
CA SER A 38 -11.59 7.57 -17.28
C SER A 38 -10.28 7.67 -18.08
N LEU A 39 -9.81 6.54 -18.62
CA LEU A 39 -8.63 6.52 -19.50
C LEU A 39 -8.73 7.48 -20.69
N GLY A 40 -9.94 7.80 -21.15
CA GLY A 40 -10.18 8.75 -22.23
C GLY A 40 -10.00 10.20 -21.78
N GLU A 41 -10.49 10.56 -20.59
CA GLU A 41 -10.32 11.89 -20.01
C GLU A 41 -8.84 12.16 -19.69
N ILE A 42 -8.15 11.18 -19.12
CA ILE A 42 -6.70 11.28 -18.87
C ILE A 42 -5.94 11.44 -20.19
N ALA A 43 -6.27 10.63 -21.21
CA ALA A 43 -5.63 10.73 -22.51
C ALA A 43 -5.83 12.12 -23.15
N ALA A 44 -7.02 12.69 -23.03
CA ALA A 44 -7.32 14.05 -23.51
C ALA A 44 -6.53 15.12 -22.74
N ASN A 45 -6.51 15.06 -21.41
CA ASN A 45 -5.82 16.02 -20.54
C ASN A 45 -4.30 16.03 -20.80
N HIS A 46 -3.72 14.85 -21.04
CA HIS A 46 -2.28 14.69 -21.25
C HIS A 46 -1.88 14.66 -22.73
N GLN A 47 -2.82 14.83 -23.67
CA GLN A 47 -2.60 14.78 -25.12
C GLN A 47 -1.88 13.51 -25.61
N VAL A 48 -2.25 12.37 -25.04
CA VAL A 48 -1.70 11.05 -25.38
C VAL A 48 -2.80 10.10 -25.87
N SER A 49 -2.44 8.89 -26.28
CA SER A 49 -3.45 7.87 -26.61
C SER A 49 -4.01 7.21 -25.35
N ARG A 50 -5.26 6.74 -25.42
CA ARG A 50 -5.88 5.92 -24.37
C ARG A 50 -5.03 4.68 -24.02
N GLN A 51 -4.37 4.10 -25.03
CA GLN A 51 -3.47 2.95 -24.85
C GLN A 51 -2.23 3.33 -24.03
N ALA A 52 -1.66 4.52 -24.26
CA ALA A 52 -0.50 4.98 -23.50
C ALA A 52 -0.83 5.16 -22.00
N VAL A 53 -2.03 5.65 -21.67
CA VAL A 53 -2.50 5.75 -20.29
C VAL A 53 -2.65 4.35 -19.67
N TYR A 54 -3.33 3.43 -20.37
CA TYR A 54 -3.50 2.05 -19.90
C TYR A 54 -2.16 1.34 -19.64
N ASP A 55 -1.22 1.43 -20.57
CA ASP A 55 0.09 0.80 -20.46
C ASP A 55 0.92 1.39 -19.32
N ASN A 56 0.80 2.71 -19.09
CA ASN A 56 1.44 3.37 -17.95
C ASN A 56 0.85 2.87 -16.64
N LEU A 57 -0.46 2.90 -16.44
CA LEU A 57 -1.13 2.41 -15.22
C LEU A 57 -0.74 0.96 -14.93
N LYS A 58 -0.80 0.09 -15.94
CA LYS A 58 -0.40 -1.33 -15.80
C LYS A 58 1.06 -1.49 -15.37
N ARG A 59 1.96 -0.66 -15.91
CA ARG A 59 3.38 -0.66 -15.53
C ARG A 59 3.58 -0.14 -14.11
N SER A 60 2.91 0.94 -13.74
CA SER A 60 2.96 1.54 -12.40
C SER A 60 2.49 0.55 -11.33
N SER A 61 1.36 -0.13 -11.56
CA SER A 61 0.88 -1.20 -10.67
C SER A 61 1.92 -2.30 -10.46
N LYS A 62 2.59 -2.74 -11.54
CA LYS A 62 3.64 -3.77 -11.45
C LYS A 62 4.87 -3.29 -10.68
N ILE A 63 5.23 -2.01 -10.81
CA ILE A 63 6.35 -1.41 -10.07
C ILE A 63 6.02 -1.35 -8.57
N LEU A 64 4.83 -0.89 -8.21
CA LEU A 64 4.35 -0.84 -6.82
C LEU A 64 4.37 -2.24 -6.18
N GLN A 65 3.86 -3.25 -6.89
CA GLN A 65 3.91 -4.65 -6.43
C GLN A 65 5.36 -5.13 -6.25
N ASN A 66 6.26 -4.78 -7.18
CA ASN A 66 7.67 -5.18 -7.06
C ASN A 66 8.36 -4.51 -5.87
N TYR A 67 7.98 -3.27 -5.53
CA TYR A 67 8.47 -2.63 -4.32
C TYR A 67 7.99 -3.38 -3.08
N GLU A 68 6.72 -3.75 -3.00
CA GLU A 68 6.22 -4.54 -1.86
C GLU A 68 6.89 -5.92 -1.76
N GLU A 69 7.12 -6.60 -2.88
CA GLU A 69 7.83 -7.88 -2.92
C GLU A 69 9.27 -7.80 -2.37
N LYS A 70 9.88 -6.61 -2.38
CA LYS A 70 11.27 -6.40 -1.96
C LYS A 70 11.41 -5.71 -0.62
N LEU A 71 10.53 -4.76 -0.34
CA LEU A 71 10.61 -3.85 0.80
C LEU A 71 9.65 -4.25 1.91
N HIS A 72 8.53 -4.89 1.57
CA HIS A 72 7.58 -5.44 2.54
C HIS A 72 7.00 -4.43 3.54
N MET A 73 7.01 -3.12 3.22
CA MET A 73 6.59 -2.09 4.16
C MET A 73 5.13 -2.26 4.59
N LYS A 74 4.22 -2.60 3.65
CA LYS A 74 2.82 -2.83 3.98
C LYS A 74 2.69 -4.08 4.86
N ARG A 75 3.30 -5.20 4.48
CA ARG A 75 3.27 -6.43 5.25
C ARG A 75 3.77 -6.23 6.67
N ASP A 76 4.92 -5.59 6.82
CA ASP A 76 5.58 -5.42 8.11
C ASP A 76 4.77 -4.44 8.98
N ASN A 77 4.17 -3.38 8.40
CA ASN A 77 3.26 -2.50 9.11
C ASN A 77 1.98 -3.21 9.58
N ASN A 78 1.36 -4.03 8.73
CA ASN A 78 0.19 -4.82 9.11
C ASN A 78 0.51 -5.75 10.29
N GLN A 79 1.68 -6.38 10.28
CA GLN A 79 2.10 -7.23 11.39
C GLN A 79 2.28 -6.44 12.69
N VAL A 80 2.82 -5.23 12.61
CA VAL A 80 2.91 -4.32 13.77
C VAL A 80 1.51 -4.01 14.30
N GLU A 81 0.58 -3.65 13.42
CA GLU A 81 -0.81 -3.34 13.80
C GLU A 81 -1.50 -4.54 14.46
N ASP A 82 -1.36 -5.74 13.91
CA ASP A 82 -1.93 -6.97 14.47
C ASP A 82 -1.43 -7.23 15.89
N VAL A 83 -0.11 -7.15 16.11
CA VAL A 83 0.48 -7.37 17.45
C VAL A 83 0.04 -6.29 18.43
N LEU A 84 -0.05 -5.03 17.99
CA LEU A 84 -0.55 -3.96 18.85
C LEU A 84 -2.02 -4.15 19.22
N ALA A 85 -2.86 -4.65 18.29
CA ALA A 85 -4.25 -4.96 18.56
C ALA A 85 -4.37 -6.10 19.60
N ASP A 86 -3.58 -7.17 19.46
CA ASP A 86 -3.52 -8.27 20.44
C ASP A 86 -3.07 -7.78 21.82
N THR A 87 -2.07 -6.89 21.85
CA THR A 87 -1.60 -6.26 23.09
C THR A 87 -2.67 -5.42 23.78
N LEU A 88 -3.47 -4.66 23.02
CA LEU A 88 -4.60 -3.93 23.59
C LEU A 88 -5.62 -4.89 24.21
N LEU A 89 -5.92 -6.01 23.54
CA LEU A 89 -6.82 -7.04 24.08
C LEU A 89 -6.26 -7.67 25.37
N SER A 90 -4.96 -7.97 25.42
CA SER A 90 -4.31 -8.50 26.63
C SER A 90 -4.39 -7.50 27.79
N LEU A 91 -4.20 -6.20 27.53
CA LEU A 91 -4.35 -5.15 28.54
C LEU A 91 -5.80 -5.00 29.03
N ASP A 92 -6.77 -5.03 28.12
CA ASP A 92 -8.20 -4.93 28.45
C ASP A 92 -8.66 -6.12 29.32
N ASN A 93 -8.04 -7.28 29.14
CA ASN A 93 -8.27 -8.48 29.95
C ASN A 93 -7.47 -8.49 31.28
N GLY A 94 -6.65 -7.46 31.53
CA GLY A 94 -5.81 -7.34 32.72
C GLY A 94 -4.55 -8.21 32.70
N ASP A 95 -4.21 -8.86 31.58
CA ASP A 95 -3.01 -9.68 31.43
C ASP A 95 -1.82 -8.81 30.99
N SER A 96 -1.29 -8.05 31.94
CA SER A 96 -0.15 -7.15 31.70
C SER A 96 1.15 -7.90 31.37
N GLU A 97 1.30 -9.15 31.80
CA GLU A 97 2.48 -9.96 31.50
C GLU A 97 2.47 -10.46 30.06
N ALA A 98 1.31 -10.91 29.55
CA ALA A 98 1.14 -11.24 28.14
C ALA A 98 1.39 -10.02 27.23
N ALA A 99 0.76 -8.88 27.53
CA ALA A 99 0.95 -7.64 26.79
C ALA A 99 2.44 -7.21 26.74
N LYS A 100 3.14 -7.28 27.87
CA LYS A 100 4.57 -6.96 27.93
C LYS A 100 5.41 -7.91 27.07
N LYS A 101 5.09 -9.20 27.06
CA LYS A 101 5.77 -10.20 26.24
C LYS A 101 5.57 -9.92 24.75
N GLU A 102 4.35 -9.63 24.32
CA GLU A 102 4.01 -9.31 22.93
C GLU A 102 4.78 -8.07 22.44
N ILE A 103 4.74 -6.97 23.20
CA ILE A 103 5.50 -5.75 22.88
C ILE A 103 7.01 -6.03 22.82
N THR A 104 7.53 -6.83 23.74
CA THR A 104 8.97 -7.18 23.75
C THR A 104 9.35 -7.96 22.50
N ASN A 105 8.53 -8.93 22.09
CA ASN A 105 8.76 -9.70 20.87
C ASN A 105 8.69 -8.80 19.63
N LEU A 106 7.71 -7.90 19.57
CA LEU A 106 7.58 -6.93 18.47
C LEU A 106 8.82 -6.03 18.36
N LEU A 107 9.31 -5.52 19.50
CA LEU A 107 10.52 -4.70 19.55
C LEU A 107 11.75 -5.43 19.01
N ASN A 108 11.93 -6.70 19.37
CA ASN A 108 13.06 -7.51 18.88
C ASN A 108 12.94 -7.73 17.37
N GLN A 109 11.74 -8.09 16.90
CA GLN A 109 11.51 -8.29 15.47
C GLN A 109 11.79 -7.02 14.65
N LEU A 110 11.34 -5.85 15.12
CA LEU A 110 11.58 -4.56 14.45
C LEU A 110 13.06 -4.15 14.44
N ARG A 111 13.85 -4.66 15.39
CA ARG A 111 15.32 -4.47 15.41
C ARG A 111 16.06 -5.47 14.51
N GLY A 112 15.38 -6.49 14.01
CA GLY A 112 16.00 -7.60 13.28
C GLY A 112 16.80 -8.54 14.19
N GLU A 113 16.45 -8.61 15.48
CA GLU A 113 16.98 -9.58 16.46
C GLU A 113 16.15 -10.88 16.43
#